data_AF-A0A8T5U5H4-F1
#
_entry.id   AF-A0A8T5U5H4-F1
#
_cell.length_a   1.000
_cell.length_b   1.000
_cell.length_c   1.000
_cell.angle_alpha   90.00
_cell.angle_beta   90.00
_cell.angle_gamma   90.00
#
_symmetry.space_group_name_H-M   'P 1'
#
loop_
_entity.id
_entity.type
_entity.pdbx_description
1 polymer ?
#
loop_
_entity_poly.entity_id
_entity_poly.type
_entity_poly.pdbx_seq_one_letter_code
_entity_poly.pdbx_strand_id
1 'polypeptide(L)'
;MDKWLDDNETKENKKKRNEIYSSLSNEEKNDLKEQKIRDLVRKEKTTSSFDESRRDFLNSVLEFKVWLENRAYIKGDIERIQTWVENLYFMIDANINLHNKTRIKNGEEPLINSYKSIPVNFLDEKTRIALNKKLRGIKKTNSDNYYLRKLNNVVKEKLKDAEYYAILRDILES
;
A
#
# COMPACT_ATOMS: atom_id res chain seq x y z
N MET A 1 27.95 -7.60 -13.50
CA MET A 1 28.08 -6.94 -12.18
C MET A 1 26.80 -7.22 -11.42
N ASP A 2 26.64 -8.47 -10.95
CA ASP A 2 25.63 -8.84 -9.95
C ASP A 2 26.37 -8.89 -8.62
N LYS A 3 26.24 -7.82 -7.86
CA LYS A 3 26.88 -7.64 -6.55
C LYS A 3 25.80 -7.38 -5.52
N TRP A 4 24.84 -8.29 -5.41
CA TRP A 4 23.82 -8.25 -4.38
C TRP A 4 23.66 -9.64 -3.78
N LEU A 5 23.83 -9.68 -2.46
CA LEU A 5 23.84 -10.84 -1.56
C LEU A 5 25.21 -11.49 -1.35
N ASP A 6 26.11 -10.73 -0.70
CA ASP A 6 27.12 -11.32 0.20
C ASP A 6 26.37 -12.07 1.32
N ASP A 7 26.04 -13.32 1.03
CA ASP A 7 25.36 -14.26 1.93
C ASP A 7 26.38 -14.78 2.97
N ASN A 8 26.87 -13.87 3.82
CA ASN A 8 27.76 -14.17 4.94
C ASN A 8 26.98 -14.67 6.18
N GLU A 9 25.94 -15.48 5.99
CA GLU A 9 25.49 -16.39 7.04
C GLU A 9 26.26 -17.72 6.87
N THR A 10 27.41 -17.80 7.55
CA THR A 10 28.18 -19.05 7.68
C THR A 10 27.26 -20.21 8.05
N LYS A 11 27.42 -21.36 7.38
CA LYS A 11 26.64 -22.59 7.62
C LYS A 11 26.56 -22.99 9.10
N GLU A 12 27.52 -22.57 9.92
CA GLU A 12 27.51 -22.70 11.38
C GLU A 12 26.42 -21.91 12.10
N ASN A 13 26.09 -20.69 11.69
CA ASN A 13 25.05 -19.88 12.34
C ASN A 13 23.64 -20.44 12.07
N LYS A 14 23.41 -21.02 10.89
CA LYS A 14 22.18 -21.77 10.58
C LYS A 14 22.06 -23.05 11.40
N LYS A 15 23.17 -23.77 11.62
CA LYS A 15 23.19 -24.96 12.50
C LYS A 15 22.91 -24.59 13.97
N LYS A 16 23.58 -23.57 14.50
CA LYS A 16 23.34 -23.09 15.88
C LYS A 16 21.90 -22.62 16.10
N ARG A 17 21.31 -21.90 15.13
CA ARG A 17 19.89 -21.53 15.19
C ARG A 17 18.96 -22.74 15.21
N ASN A 18 19.22 -23.74 14.40
CA ASN A 18 18.40 -24.95 14.34
C ASN A 18 18.55 -25.84 15.58
N GLU A 19 19.74 -25.90 16.17
CA GLU A 19 20.01 -26.59 17.44
C GLU A 19 19.33 -25.88 18.61
N ILE A 20 19.35 -24.55 18.66
CA ILE A 20 18.62 -23.77 19.67
C ILE A 20 17.11 -23.94 19.47
N TYR A 21 16.62 -23.96 18.22
CA TYR A 21 15.21 -24.18 17.94
C TYR A 21 14.77 -25.60 18.27
N SER A 22 15.63 -26.62 18.14
CA SER A 22 15.28 -27.99 18.49
C SER A 22 15.27 -28.20 20.01
N SER A 23 16.15 -27.51 20.76
CA SER A 23 16.24 -27.60 22.22
C SER A 23 15.14 -26.87 23.00
N LEU A 24 14.37 -25.98 22.35
CA LEU A 24 13.26 -25.28 23.00
C LEU A 24 12.07 -26.21 23.27
N SER A 25 11.43 -26.02 24.42
CA SER A 25 10.17 -26.67 24.79
C SER A 25 9.06 -26.35 23.76
N ASN A 26 8.05 -27.21 23.66
CA ASN A 26 6.90 -26.96 22.79
C ASN A 26 6.13 -25.68 23.19
N GLU A 27 6.18 -25.29 24.46
CA GLU A 27 5.59 -24.04 24.96
C GLU A 27 6.39 -22.82 24.48
N GLU A 28 7.71 -22.84 24.60
CA GLU A 28 8.59 -21.74 24.16
C GLU A 28 8.55 -21.56 22.63
N LYS A 29 8.40 -22.67 21.89
CA LYS A 29 8.17 -22.65 20.43
C LYS A 29 6.85 -21.99 20.06
N ASN A 30 5.80 -22.19 20.86
CA ASN A 30 4.50 -21.58 20.64
C ASN A 30 4.53 -20.10 21.01
N ASP A 31 5.20 -19.72 22.11
CA ASP A 31 5.37 -18.31 22.50
C ASP A 31 6.15 -17.51 21.45
N LEU A 32 7.20 -18.09 20.86
CA LEU A 32 7.94 -17.45 19.75
C LEU A 32 7.11 -17.30 18.48
N LYS A 33 6.23 -18.27 18.18
CA LYS A 33 5.27 -18.16 17.08
C LYS A 33 4.24 -17.08 17.38
N GLU A 34 3.70 -17.04 18.59
CA GLU A 34 2.75 -16.02 19.01
C GLU A 34 3.35 -14.62 19.04
N GLN A 35 4.60 -14.45 19.48
CA GLN A 35 5.31 -13.17 19.41
C GLN A 35 5.53 -12.73 17.97
N LYS A 36 5.96 -13.63 17.08
CA LYS A 36 6.07 -13.33 15.64
C LYS A 36 4.73 -12.94 15.03
N ILE A 37 3.65 -13.63 15.40
CA ILE A 37 2.29 -13.31 14.96
C ILE A 37 1.86 -11.95 15.53
N ARG A 38 2.13 -11.66 16.81
CA ARG A 38 1.83 -10.36 17.44
C ARG A 38 2.60 -9.22 16.80
N ASP A 39 3.85 -9.42 16.41
CA ASP A 39 4.67 -8.42 15.73
C ASP A 39 4.24 -8.18 14.27
N LEU A 40 3.82 -9.24 13.56
CA LEU A 40 3.15 -9.14 12.26
C LEU A 40 1.83 -8.35 12.37
N VAL A 41 0.98 -8.71 13.33
CA VAL A 41 -0.30 -8.05 13.60
C VAL A 41 -0.11 -6.60 14.06
N ARG A 42 0.95 -6.28 14.81
CA ARG A 42 1.29 -4.89 15.18
C ARG A 42 1.77 -4.07 13.98
N LYS A 43 2.49 -4.67 13.03
CA LYS A 43 2.89 -3.98 11.78
C LYS A 43 1.73 -3.73 10.82
N GLU A 44 0.68 -4.55 10.85
CA GLU A 44 -0.49 -4.41 9.97
C GLU A 44 -1.61 -3.51 10.52
N LYS A 45 -1.54 -3.09 11.79
CA LYS A 45 -2.58 -2.31 12.47
C LYS A 45 -2.75 -0.84 12.03
N THR A 46 -2.10 -0.38 10.96
CA THR A 46 -2.24 1.01 10.46
C THR A 46 -3.32 1.24 9.40
N THR A 47 -4.16 0.26 9.03
CA THR A 47 -5.28 0.48 8.08
C THR A 47 -6.55 -0.26 8.50
N SER A 48 -7.30 0.31 9.43
CA SER A 48 -8.38 -0.35 10.19
C SER A 48 -9.75 -0.44 9.50
N SER A 49 -9.83 -0.41 8.16
CA SER A 49 -11.11 -0.59 7.43
C SER A 49 -11.03 -1.64 6.32
N PHE A 50 -9.84 -1.87 5.77
CA PHE A 50 -9.64 -2.85 4.70
C PHE A 50 -9.47 -4.29 5.21
N ASP A 51 -9.06 -4.42 6.47
CA ASP A 51 -8.73 -5.70 7.09
C ASP A 51 -10.00 -6.50 7.49
N GLU A 52 -11.09 -5.82 7.79
CA GLU A 52 -12.36 -6.45 8.20
C GLU A 52 -13.04 -7.18 7.03
N SER A 53 -13.18 -6.51 5.87
CA SER A 53 -13.75 -7.13 4.66
C SER A 53 -12.92 -8.30 4.11
N ARG A 54 -11.59 -8.27 4.33
CA ARG A 54 -10.70 -9.36 3.94
C ARG A 54 -10.88 -10.57 4.85
N ARG A 55 -11.07 -10.35 6.16
CA ARG A 55 -11.38 -11.42 7.12
C ARG A 55 -12.74 -12.04 6.84
N ASP A 56 -13.75 -11.24 6.49
CA ASP A 56 -15.09 -11.73 6.17
C ASP A 56 -15.07 -12.66 4.95
N PHE A 57 -14.35 -12.27 3.88
CA PHE A 57 -14.16 -13.12 2.70
C PHE A 57 -13.46 -14.44 3.05
N LEU A 58 -12.37 -14.39 3.84
CA LEU A 58 -11.64 -15.58 4.25
C LEU A 58 -12.51 -16.51 5.12
N ASN A 59 -13.34 -15.95 6.00
CA ASN A 59 -14.29 -16.72 6.79
C ASN A 59 -15.33 -17.39 5.89
N SER A 60 -15.90 -16.70 4.91
CA SER A 60 -16.85 -17.29 3.95
C SER A 60 -16.22 -18.41 3.10
N VAL A 61 -14.93 -18.28 2.71
CA VAL A 61 -14.20 -19.34 2.00
C VAL A 61 -13.96 -20.56 2.91
N LEU A 62 -13.61 -20.34 4.17
CA LEU A 62 -13.43 -21.41 5.14
C LEU A 62 -14.75 -22.13 5.45
N GLU A 63 -15.85 -21.39 5.63
CA GLU A 63 -17.18 -21.96 5.80
C GLU A 63 -17.60 -22.81 4.59
N PHE A 64 -17.38 -22.29 3.38
CA PHE A 64 -17.67 -23.03 2.15
C PHE A 64 -16.82 -24.30 2.03
N LYS A 65 -15.53 -24.24 2.38
CA LYS A 65 -14.63 -25.40 2.41
C LYS A 65 -15.10 -26.46 3.42
N VAL A 66 -15.41 -26.06 4.65
CA VAL A 66 -15.90 -26.96 5.71
C VAL A 66 -17.23 -27.58 5.30
N TRP A 67 -18.10 -26.81 4.64
CA TRP A 67 -19.36 -27.34 4.10
C TRP A 67 -19.12 -28.39 3.01
N LEU A 68 -18.19 -28.15 2.07
CA LEU A 68 -17.82 -29.12 1.03
C LEU A 68 -17.22 -30.41 1.61
N GLU A 69 -16.31 -30.29 2.58
CA GLU A 69 -15.63 -31.44 3.20
C GLU A 69 -16.60 -32.37 3.97
N ASN A 70 -17.71 -31.82 4.45
CA ASN A 70 -18.73 -32.57 5.19
C ASN A 70 -19.87 -33.12 4.31
N ARG A 71 -19.76 -33.07 2.97
CA ARG A 71 -20.80 -33.52 2.03
C ARG A 71 -20.40 -34.80 1.29
N ALA A 72 -21.24 -35.82 1.38
CA ALA A 72 -21.03 -37.12 0.72
C ALA A 72 -21.35 -37.14 -0.79
N TYR A 73 -22.27 -36.27 -1.26
CA TYR A 73 -22.68 -36.19 -2.67
C TYR A 73 -22.82 -34.74 -3.13
N ILE A 74 -21.83 -34.28 -3.90
CA ILE A 74 -21.72 -32.90 -4.40
C ILE A 74 -22.68 -32.65 -5.58
N LYS A 75 -23.04 -33.71 -6.33
CA LYS A 75 -23.82 -33.62 -7.57
C LYS A 75 -25.26 -33.13 -7.39
N GLY A 76 -25.86 -33.35 -6.21
CA GLY A 76 -27.21 -32.87 -5.89
C GLY A 76 -27.24 -31.40 -5.43
N ASP A 77 -26.10 -30.86 -5.01
CA ASP A 77 -25.99 -29.52 -4.44
C ASP A 77 -25.34 -28.52 -5.44
N ILE A 78 -25.34 -28.84 -6.75
CA ILE A 78 -24.68 -28.04 -7.79
C ILE A 78 -25.20 -26.59 -7.82
N GLU A 79 -26.52 -26.38 -7.71
CA GLU A 79 -27.11 -25.04 -7.67
C GLU A 79 -26.60 -24.25 -6.46
N ARG A 80 -26.47 -24.91 -5.30
CA ARG A 80 -26.01 -24.27 -4.07
C ARG A 80 -24.52 -23.92 -4.15
N ILE A 81 -23.73 -24.76 -4.81
CA ILE A 81 -22.32 -24.49 -5.10
C ILE A 81 -22.19 -23.31 -6.06
N GLN A 82 -23.03 -23.24 -7.11
CA GLN A 82 -23.07 -22.09 -8.00
C GLN A 82 -23.37 -20.81 -7.25
N THR A 83 -24.37 -20.79 -6.35
CA THR A 83 -24.68 -19.63 -5.51
C THR A 83 -23.49 -19.20 -4.63
N TRP A 84 -22.79 -20.16 -4.02
CA TRP A 84 -21.60 -19.85 -3.22
C TRP A 84 -20.47 -19.25 -4.08
N VAL A 85 -20.23 -19.82 -5.26
CA VAL A 85 -19.22 -19.32 -6.19
C VAL A 85 -19.59 -17.93 -6.72
N GLU A 86 -20.84 -17.69 -7.06
CA GLU A 86 -21.35 -16.37 -7.50
C GLU A 86 -21.21 -15.32 -6.39
N ASN A 87 -21.54 -15.68 -5.15
CA ASN A 87 -21.39 -14.77 -4.01
C ASN A 87 -19.92 -14.45 -3.73
N LEU A 88 -19.04 -15.46 -3.77
CA LEU A 88 -17.60 -15.25 -3.62
C LEU A 88 -17.04 -14.42 -4.77
N TYR A 89 -17.48 -14.66 -5.99
CA TYR A 89 -17.10 -13.86 -7.15
C TYR A 89 -17.58 -12.41 -7.02
N PHE A 90 -18.81 -12.18 -6.55
CA PHE A 90 -19.33 -10.84 -6.28
C PHE A 90 -18.52 -10.13 -5.21
N MET A 91 -18.11 -10.82 -4.14
CA MET A 91 -17.22 -10.24 -3.12
C MET A 91 -15.82 -9.93 -3.66
N ILE A 92 -15.30 -10.76 -4.56
CA ILE A 92 -14.02 -10.53 -5.26
C ILE A 92 -14.15 -9.35 -6.21
N ASP A 93 -15.19 -9.28 -7.04
CA ASP A 93 -15.41 -8.20 -8.00
C ASP A 93 -15.72 -6.88 -7.29
N ALA A 94 -16.50 -6.90 -6.20
CA ALA A 94 -16.70 -5.74 -5.34
C ALA A 94 -15.36 -5.25 -4.75
N ASN A 95 -14.53 -6.17 -4.24
CA ASN A 95 -13.18 -5.82 -3.77
C ASN A 95 -12.27 -5.34 -4.89
N ILE A 96 -12.27 -5.96 -6.07
CA ILE A 96 -11.46 -5.55 -7.23
C ILE A 96 -11.91 -4.18 -7.73
N ASN A 97 -13.21 -3.90 -7.78
CA ASN A 97 -13.74 -2.59 -8.16
C ASN A 97 -13.44 -1.52 -7.11
N LEU A 98 -13.44 -1.86 -5.81
CA LEU A 98 -12.96 -0.99 -4.72
C LEU A 98 -11.45 -0.78 -4.81
N HIS A 99 -10.69 -1.83 -5.11
CA HIS A 99 -9.24 -1.85 -5.22
C HIS A 99 -8.74 -1.16 -6.50
N ASN A 100 -9.56 -1.13 -7.57
CA ASN A 100 -9.32 -0.39 -8.81
C ASN A 100 -9.69 1.09 -8.64
N LYS A 101 -10.77 1.41 -7.91
CA LYS A 101 -11.07 2.80 -7.48
C LYS A 101 -10.02 3.36 -6.52
N THR A 102 -9.38 2.53 -5.69
CA THR A 102 -8.30 2.95 -4.78
C THR A 102 -6.91 2.87 -5.41
N ARG A 103 -6.63 1.95 -6.35
CA ARG A 103 -5.37 1.96 -7.13
C ARG A 103 -5.24 3.15 -8.07
N ILE A 104 -6.35 3.69 -8.57
CA ILE A 104 -6.33 4.97 -9.30
C ILE A 104 -6.05 6.15 -8.34
N LYS A 105 -6.32 6.01 -7.02
CA LYS A 105 -6.18 7.09 -6.02
C LYS A 105 -4.88 7.09 -5.19
N ASN A 106 -4.23 5.94 -4.98
CA ASN A 106 -3.11 5.85 -4.03
C ASN A 106 -1.83 6.61 -4.46
N GLY A 107 -1.69 6.99 -5.74
CA GLY A 107 -0.63 7.90 -6.19
C GLY A 107 -1.02 9.38 -6.17
N GLU A 108 -2.32 9.69 -6.27
CA GLU A 108 -2.83 11.07 -6.37
C GLU A 108 -3.18 11.67 -5.01
N GLU A 109 -3.69 10.89 -4.05
CA GLU A 109 -3.99 11.35 -2.69
C GLU A 109 -2.79 11.94 -1.91
N PRO A 110 -1.56 11.36 -1.95
CA PRO A 110 -0.41 11.98 -1.30
C PRO A 110 -0.03 13.32 -1.94
N LEU A 111 -0.13 13.44 -3.28
CA LEU A 111 0.14 14.69 -3.99
C LEU A 111 -0.94 15.74 -3.75
N ILE A 112 -2.21 15.34 -3.68
CA ILE A 112 -3.34 16.22 -3.35
C ILE A 112 -3.23 16.72 -1.90
N ASN A 113 -2.86 15.86 -0.96
CA ASN A 113 -2.66 16.26 0.43
C ASN A 113 -1.42 17.14 0.59
N SER A 114 -0.32 16.85 -0.11
CA SER A 114 0.86 17.72 -0.16
C SER A 114 0.56 19.06 -0.82
N TYR A 115 -0.35 19.11 -1.80
CA TYR A 115 -0.77 20.36 -2.41
C TYR A 115 -1.58 21.24 -1.44
N LYS A 116 -2.38 20.63 -0.54
CA LYS A 116 -3.15 21.37 0.47
C LYS A 116 -2.28 22.06 1.53
N SER A 117 -1.04 21.64 1.73
CA SER A 117 -0.13 22.31 2.67
C SER A 117 0.47 23.60 2.11
N ILE A 118 0.38 23.82 0.79
CA ILE A 118 0.82 25.06 0.15
C ILE A 118 -0.16 26.18 0.52
N PRO A 119 0.32 27.33 1.03
CA PRO A 119 -0.55 28.47 1.35
C PRO A 119 -1.38 28.92 0.14
N VAL A 120 -2.64 29.27 0.38
CA VAL A 120 -3.59 29.64 -0.70
C VAL A 120 -3.08 30.81 -1.55
N ASN A 121 -2.36 31.75 -0.92
CA ASN A 121 -1.83 32.95 -1.57
C ASN A 121 -0.45 32.75 -2.22
N PHE A 122 0.12 31.53 -2.17
CA PHE A 122 1.43 31.24 -2.74
C PHE A 122 1.38 31.18 -4.28
N LEU A 123 0.26 30.73 -4.85
CA LEU A 123 0.03 30.66 -6.29
C LEU A 123 -1.10 31.61 -6.69
N ASP A 124 -1.04 32.13 -7.91
CA ASP A 124 -2.17 32.85 -8.49
C ASP A 124 -3.36 31.92 -8.73
N GLU A 125 -4.56 32.47 -8.63
CA GLU A 125 -5.81 31.70 -8.69
C GLU A 125 -5.93 30.85 -9.96
N LYS A 126 -5.47 31.37 -11.11
CA LYS A 126 -5.53 30.67 -12.40
C LYS A 126 -4.59 29.47 -12.43
N THR A 127 -3.37 29.62 -11.93
CA THR A 127 -2.42 28.51 -11.78
C THR A 127 -2.93 27.48 -10.77
N ARG A 128 -3.53 27.91 -9.66
CA ARG A 128 -4.13 27.04 -8.63
C ARG A 128 -5.25 26.17 -9.22
N ILE A 129 -6.13 26.76 -10.02
CA ILE A 129 -7.20 26.06 -10.74
C ILE A 129 -6.60 25.06 -11.74
N ALA A 130 -5.62 25.48 -12.54
CA ALA A 130 -4.97 24.62 -13.53
C ALA A 130 -4.27 23.41 -12.87
N LEU A 131 -3.65 23.62 -11.71
CA LEU A 131 -2.97 22.57 -10.95
C LEU A 131 -3.97 21.59 -10.32
N ASN A 132 -5.07 22.11 -9.76
CA ASN A 132 -6.17 21.27 -9.26
C ASN A 132 -6.78 20.39 -10.36
N LYS A 133 -6.97 20.93 -11.57
CA LYS A 133 -7.43 20.14 -12.73
C LYS A 133 -6.43 19.06 -13.10
N LYS A 134 -5.12 19.39 -13.09
CA LYS A 134 -4.04 18.43 -13.36
C LYS A 134 -4.01 17.30 -12.32
N LEU A 135 -4.17 17.62 -11.03
CA LEU A 135 -4.15 16.65 -9.93
C LEU A 135 -5.37 15.72 -9.92
N ARG A 136 -6.52 16.16 -10.44
CA ARG A 136 -7.77 15.39 -10.47
C ARG A 136 -8.02 14.70 -11.81
N GLY A 137 -7.07 14.74 -12.74
CA GLY A 137 -7.23 14.18 -14.09
C GLY A 137 -8.31 14.85 -14.95
N ILE A 138 -8.73 16.08 -14.61
CA ILE A 138 -9.78 16.80 -15.33
C ILE A 138 -9.21 17.35 -16.66
N LYS A 139 -10.05 17.39 -17.71
CA LYS A 139 -9.67 17.95 -19.01
C LYS A 139 -9.18 19.40 -18.86
N LYS A 140 -7.96 19.65 -19.34
CA LYS A 140 -7.28 20.95 -19.31
C LYS A 140 -7.59 21.76 -20.56
N THR A 141 -7.78 23.06 -20.41
CA THR A 141 -7.84 24.00 -21.54
C THR A 141 -6.44 24.41 -21.98
N ASN A 142 -6.34 25.08 -23.13
CA ASN A 142 -5.08 25.67 -23.59
C ASN A 142 -4.53 26.71 -22.60
N SER A 143 -5.42 27.47 -21.94
CA SER A 143 -5.03 28.40 -20.89
C SER A 143 -4.48 27.68 -19.65
N ASP A 144 -5.09 26.58 -19.20
CA ASP A 144 -4.57 25.78 -18.09
C ASP A 144 -3.15 25.27 -18.40
N ASN A 145 -2.93 24.77 -19.62
CA ASN A 145 -1.61 24.31 -20.06
C ASN A 145 -0.56 25.42 -20.07
N TYR A 146 -0.94 26.65 -20.45
CA TYR A 146 -0.05 27.82 -20.38
C TYR A 146 0.42 28.09 -18.95
N TYR A 147 -0.50 28.14 -17.97
CA TYR A 147 -0.16 28.40 -16.57
C TYR A 147 0.71 27.29 -15.97
N LEU A 148 0.42 26.03 -16.28
CA LEU A 148 1.24 24.89 -15.83
C LEU A 148 2.67 24.94 -16.38
N ARG A 149 2.83 25.32 -17.65
CA ARG A 149 4.16 25.48 -18.26
C ARG A 149 4.91 26.65 -17.63
N LYS A 150 4.25 27.78 -17.39
CA LYS A 150 4.82 28.94 -16.71
C LYS A 150 5.29 28.56 -15.30
N LEU A 151 4.44 27.89 -14.52
CA LEU A 151 4.79 27.43 -13.18
C LEU A 151 6.00 26.49 -13.19
N ASN A 152 6.07 25.56 -14.15
CA ASN A 152 7.19 24.64 -14.26
C ASN A 152 8.54 25.36 -14.43
N ASN A 153 8.57 26.45 -15.19
CA ASN A 153 9.79 27.25 -15.35
C ASN A 153 10.17 27.96 -14.05
N VAL A 154 9.20 28.57 -13.36
CA VAL A 154 9.42 29.23 -12.07
C VAL A 154 9.96 28.25 -11.03
N VAL A 155 9.38 27.04 -10.94
CA VAL A 155 9.85 25.99 -10.02
C VAL A 155 11.28 25.59 -10.33
N LYS A 156 11.65 25.43 -11.61
CA LYS A 156 13.03 25.10 -12.00
C LYS A 156 14.03 26.17 -11.58
N GLU A 157 13.70 27.44 -11.75
CA GLU A 157 14.56 28.55 -11.31
C GLU A 157 14.70 28.56 -9.79
N LYS A 158 13.59 28.39 -9.06
CA LYS A 158 13.61 28.38 -7.59
C LYS A 158 14.35 27.19 -6.99
N LEU A 159 14.34 26.02 -7.65
CA LEU A 159 15.13 24.87 -7.22
C LEU A 159 16.64 25.15 -7.37
N LYS A 160 17.06 25.83 -8.45
CA LYS A 160 18.46 26.27 -8.59
C LYS A 160 18.83 27.29 -7.51
N ASP A 161 17.98 28.27 -7.27
CA ASP A 161 18.19 29.24 -6.18
C ASP A 161 18.38 28.51 -4.84
N ALA A 162 17.54 27.51 -4.56
CA ALA A 162 17.61 26.72 -3.32
C ALA A 162 18.93 25.94 -3.17
N GLU A 163 19.52 25.44 -4.25
CA GLU A 163 20.86 24.82 -4.22
C GLU A 163 21.91 25.83 -3.74
N TYR A 164 21.89 27.06 -4.25
CA TYR A 164 22.81 28.11 -3.80
C TYR A 164 22.56 28.51 -2.34
N TYR A 165 21.30 28.63 -1.93
CA TYR A 165 20.96 28.94 -0.54
C TYR A 165 21.35 27.82 0.44
N ALA A 166 21.32 26.56 0.01
CA ALA A 166 21.80 25.45 0.82
C ALA A 166 23.30 25.58 1.10
N ILE A 167 24.11 25.92 0.08
CA ILE A 167 25.54 26.18 0.25
C ILE A 167 25.76 27.36 1.21
N LEU A 168 25.01 28.46 1.04
CA LEU A 168 25.12 29.62 1.93
C LEU A 168 24.75 29.28 3.37
N ARG A 169 23.70 28.46 3.58
CA ARG A 169 23.33 27.99 4.91
C ARG A 169 24.46 27.18 5.55
N ASP A 170 25.04 26.25 4.81
CA ASP A 170 26.10 25.39 5.33
C ASP A 170 27.36 26.21 5.71
N ILE A 171 27.64 27.31 5.00
CA ILE A 171 28.70 28.27 5.36
C ILE A 171 28.36 29.08 6.61
N LEU A 172 27.09 29.46 6.80
CA LEU A 172 26.65 30.25 7.96
C LEU A 172 26.53 29.40 9.24
N GLU A 173 26.28 28.11 9.10
CA GLU A 173 26.15 27.15 10.20
C GLU A 173 27.48 26.44 10.56
N SER A 174 28.55 26.65 9.79
CA SER A 174 29.91 26.20 10.09
C SER A 174 30.65 27.16 11.03
#